data_AF-C5K859-F1
#
_entry.id   AF-C5K859-F1
#
_cell.length_a   1.000
_cell.length_b   1.000
_cell.length_c   1.000
_cell.angle_alpha   90.00
_cell.angle_beta   90.00
_cell.angle_gamma   90.00
#
_symmetry.space_group_name_H-M   'P 1'
#
loop_
_entity.id
_entity.type
_entity.pdbx_description
1 polymer ?
#
loop_
_entity_poly.entity_id
_entity_poly.type
_entity_poly.pdbx_seq_one_letter_code
_entity_poly.pdbx_strand_id
1 'polypeptide(L)'
;MRLKRLSDEERKELIRLEAMRDGSAYEQEQYVNEKGELMRRLESLKEQNKKSCLPCINHSLESSNERTREKYNGKAERFRDMGDQVFRLMDQLKLLQLERKKRVESVSERRKRAEHLEVANAQSLAKIEVEREARQDAEAALRKVQQVLSLLRKKQRSLEETYTMATRVWEKTERDASQLYDNLRALTTRNQYLVNRVDGQVDDSSTLKQRLAEMREELQKLRQTEKELQGQLSVSDDAEAELSAEVAKLNAEIDFIKRTDMLDEDGRLRPIQIRSEDSDLVERLQINEFLYRAQQEPRKATALIIEKLSHLLELIHGAQAQGHQYQTDLDRSNGYMKSLRNKNKELLEDVVALERFRGDILLQVIRNALACPGGKTPDLLLAGLGYTLADLNEVMRMLRALDTAQRIETIDLCKNDLTDEAVPLLCEMLNMLSYLRLLDISENYFTSGGIGKVSDSMKGMEGITSVLVNDEIITANSGVQTRVQVGVYGVLWVK
;
A
#
# COMPACT_ATOMS: atom_id res chain seq x y z
N MET A 1 75.85 -48.89 192.87
CA MET A 1 75.67 -47.67 193.68
C MET A 1 75.21 -46.53 192.79
N ARG A 2 74.00 -46.01 193.01
CA ARG A 2 73.56 -44.69 192.54
C ARG A 2 74.51 -43.61 193.13
N LEU A 3 74.63 -42.47 192.44
CA LEU A 3 75.25 -41.20 192.91
C LEU A 3 76.79 -41.09 192.84
N LYS A 4 77.34 -41.03 191.62
CA LYS A 4 78.56 -40.31 191.18
C LYS A 4 78.67 -40.44 189.64
N ARG A 5 77.61 -40.19 188.86
CA ARG A 5 77.04 -38.89 188.48
C ARG A 5 78.06 -37.96 187.79
N LEU A 6 77.92 -37.87 186.47
CA LEU A 6 77.66 -36.62 185.72
C LEU A 6 78.80 -35.62 185.47
N SER A 7 80.05 -35.84 185.90
CA SER A 7 81.11 -34.82 185.71
C SER A 7 82.10 -35.05 184.55
N ASP A 8 82.22 -36.26 184.00
CA ASP A 8 83.26 -36.57 183.01
C ASP A 8 82.73 -36.70 181.57
N GLU A 9 81.43 -36.94 181.39
CA GLU A 9 80.78 -36.92 180.06
C GLU A 9 80.67 -35.49 179.51
N GLU A 10 80.41 -34.48 180.35
CA GLU A 10 80.36 -33.07 179.91
C GLU A 10 81.73 -32.50 179.52
N ARG A 11 82.83 -33.03 180.08
CA ARG A 11 84.20 -32.58 179.74
C ARG A 11 84.69 -33.08 178.38
N LYS A 12 84.22 -34.22 177.90
CA LYS A 12 84.61 -34.71 176.57
C LYS A 12 83.78 -34.10 175.44
N GLU A 13 82.52 -33.73 175.70
CA GLU A 13 81.70 -32.95 174.77
C GLU A 13 82.30 -31.53 174.55
N LEU A 14 82.92 -30.93 175.58
CA LEU A 14 83.57 -29.61 175.48
C LEU A 14 84.80 -29.62 174.55
N ILE A 15 85.63 -30.67 174.61
CA ILE A 15 86.79 -30.82 173.72
C ILE A 15 86.35 -31.04 172.25
N ARG A 16 85.17 -31.63 172.03
CA ARG A 16 84.60 -31.81 170.69
C ARG A 16 84.09 -30.50 170.07
N LEU A 17 83.66 -29.54 170.91
CA LEU A 17 83.14 -28.24 170.46
C LEU A 17 84.25 -27.19 170.27
N GLU A 18 85.39 -27.29 170.95
CA GLU A 18 86.54 -26.42 170.71
C GLU A 18 87.28 -26.73 169.40
N ALA A 19 87.35 -28.00 168.98
CA ALA A 19 87.96 -28.37 167.70
C ALA A 19 87.12 -28.02 166.45
N MET A 20 85.83 -27.70 166.60
CA MET A 20 84.97 -27.20 165.52
C MET A 20 85.02 -25.67 165.36
N ARG A 21 85.61 -24.94 166.32
CA ARG A 21 85.69 -23.46 166.27
C ARG A 21 86.90 -22.94 165.48
N ASP A 22 87.98 -23.71 165.41
CA ASP A 22 89.17 -23.32 164.65
C ASP A 22 89.08 -23.65 163.14
N GLY A 23 87.99 -24.31 162.72
CA GLY A 23 87.65 -24.57 161.32
C GLY A 23 87.04 -23.39 160.56
N SER A 24 86.75 -22.25 161.19
CA SER A 24 86.01 -21.13 160.53
C SER A 24 86.81 -19.83 160.36
N ALA A 25 88.08 -19.78 160.77
CA ALA A 25 88.90 -18.55 160.66
C ALA A 25 89.76 -18.51 159.38
N TYR A 26 90.11 -19.66 158.78
CA TYR A 26 90.96 -19.70 157.58
C TYR A 26 90.19 -19.47 156.26
N GLU A 27 88.91 -19.85 156.20
CA GLU A 27 88.09 -19.70 154.97
C GLU A 27 87.59 -18.27 154.72
N GLN A 28 87.50 -17.41 155.75
CA GLN A 28 87.08 -16.02 155.58
C GLN A 28 88.17 -15.12 154.99
N GLU A 29 89.45 -15.44 155.17
CA GLU A 29 90.56 -14.62 154.64
C GLU A 29 90.78 -14.86 153.13
N GLN A 30 90.49 -16.07 152.62
CA GLN A 30 90.51 -16.36 151.18
C GLN A 30 89.40 -15.61 150.42
N TYR A 31 88.19 -15.52 150.98
CA TYR A 31 87.06 -14.87 150.31
C TYR A 31 87.25 -13.35 150.16
N VAL A 32 87.94 -12.71 151.11
CA VAL A 32 88.25 -11.27 151.04
C VAL A 32 89.27 -10.97 149.94
N ASN A 33 90.27 -11.85 149.73
CA ASN A 33 91.25 -11.68 148.66
C ASN A 33 90.65 -11.92 147.26
N GLU A 34 89.80 -12.94 147.07
CA GLU A 34 89.14 -13.19 145.78
C GLU A 34 88.17 -12.07 145.39
N LYS A 35 87.44 -11.50 146.36
CA LYS A 35 86.56 -10.34 146.14
C LYS A 35 87.34 -9.09 145.71
N GLY A 36 88.54 -8.90 146.26
CA GLY A 36 89.44 -7.80 145.91
C GLY A 36 90.03 -7.88 144.49
N GLU A 37 90.24 -9.10 143.96
CA GLU A 37 90.66 -9.29 142.56
C GLU A 37 89.51 -9.14 141.56
N LEU A 38 88.31 -9.62 141.88
CA LEU A 38 87.13 -9.48 141.01
C LEU A 38 86.70 -8.03 140.82
N MET A 39 86.79 -7.20 141.87
CA MET A 39 86.48 -5.76 141.78
C MET A 39 87.45 -5.03 140.83
N ARG A 40 88.76 -5.32 140.91
CA ARG A 40 89.75 -4.73 139.98
C ARG A 40 89.52 -5.16 138.52
N ARG A 41 89.05 -6.39 138.28
CA ARG A 41 88.71 -6.89 136.93
C ARG A 41 87.45 -6.23 136.36
N LEU A 42 86.45 -5.93 137.19
CA LEU A 42 85.22 -5.26 136.75
C LEU A 42 85.49 -3.80 136.34
N GLU A 43 86.37 -3.12 137.07
CA GLU A 43 86.74 -1.73 136.78
C GLU A 43 87.58 -1.63 135.49
N SER A 44 88.50 -2.57 135.25
CA SER A 44 89.25 -2.60 133.99
C SER A 44 88.37 -2.90 132.76
N LEU A 45 87.32 -3.73 132.91
CA LEU A 45 86.35 -4.01 131.84
C LEU A 45 85.44 -2.82 131.54
N LYS A 46 85.06 -2.02 132.54
CA LYS A 46 84.29 -0.78 132.33
C LYS A 46 85.11 0.30 131.62
N GLU A 47 86.40 0.41 131.94
CA GLU A 47 87.32 1.33 131.26
C GLU A 47 87.59 0.93 129.80
N GLN A 48 87.66 -0.38 129.50
CA GLN A 48 87.74 -0.90 128.13
C GLN A 48 86.47 -0.64 127.30
N ASN A 49 85.28 -0.70 127.92
CA ASN A 49 84.02 -0.52 127.20
C ASN A 49 83.78 0.96 126.80
N LYS A 50 84.23 1.92 127.61
CA LYS A 50 84.20 3.37 127.27
C LYS A 50 85.18 3.78 126.17
N LYS A 51 86.25 3.02 125.94
CA LYS A 51 87.22 3.23 124.85
C LYS A 51 86.90 2.44 123.58
N SER A 52 85.78 1.71 123.55
CA SER A 52 85.32 0.97 122.38
C SER A 52 84.30 1.77 121.55
N CYS A 53 84.50 1.82 120.23
CA CYS A 53 83.76 2.61 119.24
C CYS A 53 82.26 2.26 119.05
N LEU A 54 81.60 1.64 120.02
CA LEU A 54 80.20 1.18 119.92
C LEU A 54 79.15 2.30 119.71
N PRO A 55 79.25 3.48 120.36
CA PRO A 55 78.28 4.57 120.15
C PRO A 55 78.30 5.14 118.72
N CYS A 56 79.49 5.25 118.12
CA CYS A 56 79.67 5.75 116.76
C CYS A 56 79.15 4.74 115.71
N ILE A 57 79.28 3.44 115.98
CA ILE A 57 78.76 2.38 115.11
C ILE A 57 77.24 2.37 115.12
N ASN A 58 76.61 2.52 116.30
CA ASN A 58 75.14 2.55 116.39
C ASN A 58 74.53 3.77 115.69
N HIS A 59 75.10 4.96 115.85
CA HIS A 59 74.59 6.16 115.16
C HIS A 59 74.78 6.09 113.64
N SER A 60 75.87 5.47 113.17
CA SER A 60 76.10 5.21 111.75
C SER A 60 75.10 4.19 111.17
N LEU A 61 74.78 3.14 111.93
CA LEU A 61 73.78 2.13 111.56
C LEU A 61 72.37 2.71 111.55
N GLU A 62 72.01 3.55 112.52
CA GLU A 62 70.72 4.26 112.53
C GLU A 62 70.58 5.21 111.34
N SER A 63 71.61 6.03 111.07
CA SER A 63 71.64 6.91 109.89
C SER A 63 71.58 6.12 108.57
N SER A 64 72.20 4.94 108.51
CA SER A 64 72.13 4.06 107.34
C SER A 64 70.75 3.40 107.19
N ASN A 65 70.12 3.01 108.29
CA ASN A 65 68.76 2.46 108.32
C ASN A 65 67.72 3.52 107.94
N GLU A 66 67.91 4.76 108.35
CA GLU A 66 67.04 5.87 108.00
C GLU A 66 67.16 6.22 106.52
N ARG A 67 68.40 6.31 106.00
CA ARG A 67 68.66 6.48 104.55
C ARG A 67 68.09 5.33 103.71
N THR A 68 68.11 4.10 104.22
CA THR A 68 67.50 2.96 103.50
C THR A 68 65.98 3.02 103.57
N ARG A 69 65.37 3.37 104.70
CA ARG A 69 63.92 3.61 104.81
C ARG A 69 63.44 4.72 103.88
N GLU A 70 64.14 5.86 103.82
CA GLU A 70 63.84 6.93 102.88
C GLU A 70 63.97 6.48 101.42
N LYS A 71 64.99 5.67 101.09
CA LYS A 71 65.11 5.07 99.75
C LYS A 71 63.95 4.11 99.45
N TYR A 72 63.49 3.33 100.42
CA TYR A 72 62.35 2.43 100.25
C TYR A 72 61.02 3.20 100.13
N ASN A 73 60.83 4.25 100.92
CA ASN A 73 59.66 5.13 100.83
C ASN A 73 59.65 5.90 99.51
N GLY A 74 60.77 6.49 99.10
CA GLY A 74 60.89 7.16 97.81
C GLY A 74 60.72 6.21 96.62
N LYS A 75 61.14 4.94 96.74
CA LYS A 75 60.78 3.90 95.75
C LYS A 75 59.28 3.59 95.77
N ALA A 76 58.68 3.46 96.95
CA ALA A 76 57.24 3.19 97.09
C ALA A 76 56.38 4.34 96.53
N GLU A 77 56.77 5.60 96.75
CA GLU A 77 56.13 6.77 96.14
C GLU A 77 56.27 6.77 94.63
N ARG A 78 57.47 6.49 94.08
CA ARG A 78 57.64 6.32 92.63
C ARG A 78 56.77 5.20 92.06
N PHE A 79 56.58 4.09 92.80
CA PHE A 79 55.67 3.02 92.38
C PHE A 79 54.19 3.45 92.45
N ARG A 80 53.78 4.29 93.42
CA ARG A 80 52.44 4.88 93.44
C ARG A 80 52.24 5.87 92.29
N ASP A 81 53.19 6.77 92.04
CA ASP A 81 53.14 7.71 90.91
C ASP A 81 53.07 6.99 89.57
N MET A 82 53.86 5.92 89.41
CA MET A 82 53.76 5.04 88.24
C MET A 82 52.40 4.34 88.18
N GLY A 83 51.85 3.89 89.31
CA GLY A 83 50.50 3.34 89.39
C GLY A 83 49.44 4.34 88.89
N ASP A 84 49.46 5.57 89.41
CA ASP A 84 48.54 6.65 89.02
C ASP A 84 48.73 7.06 87.55
N GLN A 85 49.96 7.01 87.05
CA GLN A 85 50.25 7.24 85.63
C GLN A 85 49.69 6.11 84.76
N VAL A 86 49.80 4.85 85.20
CA VAL A 86 49.21 3.69 84.51
C VAL A 86 47.68 3.78 84.53
N PHE A 87 47.05 4.18 85.64
CA PHE A 87 45.60 4.41 85.68
C PHE A 87 45.16 5.55 84.75
N ARG A 88 45.88 6.69 84.73
CA ARG A 88 45.62 7.77 83.78
C ARG A 88 45.76 7.32 82.32
N LEU A 89 46.79 6.54 82.00
CA LEU A 89 46.98 5.97 80.68
C LEU A 89 45.90 4.96 80.32
N MET A 90 45.43 4.15 81.27
CA MET A 90 44.31 3.23 81.06
C MET A 90 43.01 3.99 80.78
N ASP A 91 42.74 5.08 81.49
CA ASP A 91 41.55 5.89 81.26
C ASP A 91 41.62 6.65 79.94
N GLN A 92 42.80 7.19 79.57
CA GLN A 92 43.03 7.75 78.24
C GLN A 92 42.85 6.70 77.14
N LEU A 93 43.36 5.48 77.34
CA LEU A 93 43.20 4.39 76.39
C LEU A 93 41.71 4.02 76.22
N LYS A 94 40.94 3.95 77.31
CA LYS A 94 39.49 3.72 77.25
C LYS A 94 38.76 4.82 76.47
N LEU A 95 39.10 6.08 76.71
CA LEU A 95 38.53 7.21 75.98
C LEU A 95 38.84 7.13 74.48
N LEU A 96 40.11 6.86 74.12
CA LEU A 96 40.53 6.69 72.73
C LEU A 96 39.85 5.48 72.06
N GLN A 97 39.65 4.39 72.78
CA GLN A 97 38.91 3.22 72.28
C GLN A 97 37.44 3.58 72.01
N LEU A 98 36.82 4.36 72.89
CA LEU A 98 35.43 4.82 72.74
C LEU A 98 35.29 5.81 71.58
N GLU A 99 36.23 6.76 71.44
CA GLU A 99 36.28 7.67 70.29
C GLU A 99 36.52 6.92 68.98
N ARG A 100 37.43 5.94 68.97
CA ARG A 100 37.65 5.08 67.80
C ARG A 100 36.38 4.34 67.42
N LYS A 101 35.65 3.78 68.39
CA LYS A 101 34.37 3.10 68.13
C LYS A 101 33.33 4.05 67.53
N LYS A 102 33.16 5.25 68.10
CA LYS A 102 32.27 6.29 67.54
C LYS A 102 32.66 6.71 66.12
N ARG A 103 33.96 6.85 65.83
CA ARG A 103 34.45 7.17 64.48
C ARG A 103 34.16 6.03 63.50
N VAL A 104 34.38 4.78 63.90
CA VAL A 104 34.07 3.60 63.07
C VAL A 104 32.58 3.51 62.78
N GLU A 105 31.72 3.74 63.78
CA GLU A 105 30.26 3.78 63.61
C GLU A 105 29.84 4.91 62.66
N SER A 106 30.37 6.13 62.85
CA SER A 106 30.08 7.26 61.96
C SER A 106 30.55 7.01 60.52
N VAL A 107 31.72 6.39 60.32
CA VAL A 107 32.22 6.02 58.98
C VAL A 107 31.34 4.94 58.37
N SER A 108 30.91 3.94 59.14
CA SER A 108 29.97 2.90 58.69
C SER A 108 28.64 3.50 58.23
N GLU A 109 28.07 4.44 58.99
CA GLU A 109 26.84 5.14 58.60
C GLU A 109 27.02 5.99 57.34
N ARG A 110 28.11 6.76 57.23
CA ARG A 110 28.41 7.54 56.03
C ARG A 110 28.58 6.65 54.81
N ARG A 111 29.22 5.49 54.95
CA ARG A 111 29.35 4.50 53.89
C ARG A 111 28.00 3.96 53.44
N LYS A 112 27.13 3.57 54.37
CA LYS A 112 25.75 3.12 54.03
C LYS A 112 24.94 4.19 53.31
N ARG A 113 25.10 5.47 53.69
CA ARG A 113 24.46 6.60 53.01
C ARG A 113 25.02 6.81 51.60
N ALA A 114 26.34 6.70 51.43
CA ALA A 114 26.97 6.78 50.11
C ALA A 114 26.48 5.66 49.19
N GLU A 115 26.44 4.42 49.67
CA GLU A 115 25.90 3.27 48.92
C GLU A 115 24.44 3.47 48.52
N HIS A 116 23.59 4.01 49.42
CA HIS A 116 22.21 4.36 49.09
C HIS A 116 22.10 5.44 48.00
N LEU A 117 22.93 6.49 48.09
CA LEU A 117 22.95 7.56 47.10
C LEU A 117 23.47 7.08 45.74
N GLU A 118 24.45 6.17 45.72
CA GLU A 118 24.95 5.55 44.49
C GLU A 118 23.83 4.73 43.81
N VAL A 119 23.10 3.93 44.56
CA VAL A 119 21.94 3.17 44.03
C VAL A 119 20.85 4.11 43.52
N ALA A 120 20.49 5.16 44.27
CA ALA A 120 19.49 6.13 43.86
C ALA A 120 19.91 6.92 42.60
N ASN A 121 21.21 7.23 42.48
CA ASN A 121 21.76 7.91 41.31
C ASN A 121 21.75 6.98 40.08
N ALA A 122 22.16 5.72 40.25
CA ALA A 122 22.08 4.71 39.19
C ALA A 122 20.63 4.50 38.70
N GLN A 123 19.66 4.44 39.60
CA GLN A 123 18.24 4.36 39.24
C GLN A 123 17.75 5.61 38.49
N SER A 124 18.20 6.81 38.89
CA SER A 124 17.83 8.05 38.22
C SER A 124 18.42 8.14 36.81
N LEU A 125 19.68 7.74 36.63
CA LEU A 125 20.33 7.65 35.32
C LEU A 125 19.60 6.65 34.41
N ALA A 126 19.21 5.48 34.93
CA ALA A 126 18.43 4.52 34.16
C ALA A 126 17.07 5.09 33.70
N LYS A 127 16.38 5.84 34.56
CA LYS A 127 15.13 6.52 34.19
C LYS A 127 15.34 7.57 33.09
N ILE A 128 16.40 8.38 33.20
CA ILE A 128 16.74 9.39 32.19
C ILE A 128 17.02 8.73 30.84
N GLU A 129 17.72 7.59 30.82
CA GLU A 129 18.03 6.90 29.56
C GLU A 129 16.76 6.35 28.90
N VAL A 130 15.84 5.74 29.68
CA VAL A 130 14.54 5.30 29.16
C VAL A 130 13.71 6.46 28.62
N GLU A 131 13.66 7.60 29.31
CA GLU A 131 12.98 8.79 28.82
C GLU A 131 13.62 9.36 27.55
N ARG A 132 14.95 9.28 27.44
CA ARG A 132 15.70 9.72 26.26
C ARG A 132 15.40 8.84 25.05
N GLU A 133 15.38 7.52 25.20
CA GLU A 133 14.99 6.58 24.15
C GLU A 133 13.54 6.83 23.71
N ALA A 134 12.60 6.93 24.67
CA ALA A 134 11.20 7.23 24.37
C ALA A 134 11.03 8.56 23.61
N ARG A 135 11.83 9.58 23.94
CA ARG A 135 11.82 10.86 23.23
C ARG A 135 12.37 10.74 21.81
N GLN A 136 13.43 9.96 21.60
CA GLN A 136 13.98 9.70 20.25
C GLN A 136 12.96 8.97 19.37
N ASP A 137 12.26 7.98 19.91
CA ASP A 137 11.20 7.27 19.21
C ASP A 137 10.03 8.19 18.85
N ALA A 138 9.63 9.06 19.77
CA ALA A 138 8.59 10.06 19.53
C ALA A 138 9.00 11.07 18.44
N GLU A 139 10.25 11.55 18.44
CA GLU A 139 10.79 12.45 17.41
C GLU A 139 10.87 11.75 16.05
N ALA A 140 11.26 10.47 16.00
CA ALA A 140 11.27 9.67 14.78
C ALA A 140 9.85 9.46 14.22
N ALA A 141 8.87 9.19 15.10
CA ALA A 141 7.46 9.09 14.72
C ALA A 141 6.92 10.42 14.18
N LEU A 142 7.24 11.54 14.82
CA LEU A 142 6.84 12.88 14.36
C LEU A 142 7.38 13.18 12.95
N ARG A 143 8.65 12.83 12.67
CA ARG A 143 9.24 12.99 11.32
C ARG A 143 8.51 12.17 10.27
N LYS A 144 8.14 10.92 10.58
CA LYS A 144 7.34 10.06 9.68
C LYS A 144 5.97 10.69 9.41
N VAL A 145 5.28 11.18 10.43
CA VAL A 145 3.99 11.86 10.29
C VAL A 145 4.11 13.11 9.42
N GLN A 146 5.14 13.93 9.63
CA GLN A 146 5.39 15.12 8.81
C GLN A 146 5.65 14.78 7.33
N GLN A 147 6.39 13.71 7.06
CA GLN A 147 6.60 13.22 5.70
C GLN A 147 5.27 12.80 5.05
N VAL A 148 4.44 12.02 5.75
CA VAL A 148 3.12 11.59 5.26
C VAL A 148 2.21 12.80 5.01
N LEU A 149 2.16 13.77 5.92
CA LEU A 149 1.39 15.00 5.74
C LEU A 149 1.85 15.80 4.52
N SER A 150 3.16 15.86 4.26
CA SER A 150 3.68 16.54 3.07
C SER A 150 3.24 15.86 1.76
N LEU A 151 3.21 14.53 1.75
CA LEU A 151 2.73 13.75 0.61
C LEU A 151 1.23 13.89 0.40
N LEU A 152 0.44 13.86 1.49
CA LEU A 152 -1.00 14.08 1.45
C LEU A 152 -1.34 15.48 0.92
N ARG A 153 -0.64 16.52 1.36
CA ARG A 153 -0.82 17.88 0.83
C ARG A 153 -0.49 17.99 -0.66
N LYS A 154 0.55 17.29 -1.14
CA LYS A 154 0.88 17.23 -2.58
C LYS A 154 -0.22 16.52 -3.38
N LYS A 155 -0.70 15.37 -2.88
CA LYS A 155 -1.82 14.64 -3.50
C LYS A 155 -3.09 15.48 -3.53
N GLN A 156 -3.41 16.19 -2.44
CA GLN A 156 -4.58 17.06 -2.37
C GLN A 156 -4.52 18.18 -3.42
N ARG A 157 -3.38 18.87 -3.56
CA ARG A 157 -3.24 19.90 -4.62
C ARG A 157 -3.39 19.33 -6.02
N SER A 158 -2.79 18.17 -6.29
CA SER A 158 -2.94 17.51 -7.59
C SER A 158 -4.39 17.13 -7.87
N LEU A 159 -5.12 16.63 -6.86
CA LEU A 159 -6.55 16.35 -6.98
C LEU A 159 -7.37 17.62 -7.23
N GLU A 160 -7.10 18.71 -6.51
CA GLU A 160 -7.74 20.02 -6.72
C GLU A 160 -7.49 20.55 -8.15
N GLU A 161 -6.27 20.45 -8.66
CA GLU A 161 -5.94 20.81 -10.05
C GLU A 161 -6.72 19.95 -11.06
N THR A 162 -6.74 18.63 -10.89
CA THR A 162 -7.51 17.75 -11.79
C THR A 162 -9.01 18.02 -11.73
N TYR A 163 -9.55 18.31 -10.54
CA TYR A 163 -10.95 18.67 -10.36
C TYR A 163 -11.29 19.96 -11.10
N THR A 164 -10.48 21.02 -10.94
CA THR A 164 -10.72 22.29 -11.64
C THR A 164 -10.65 22.15 -13.16
N MET A 165 -9.75 21.31 -13.69
CA MET A 165 -9.68 21.02 -15.12
C MET A 165 -10.90 20.25 -15.61
N ALA A 166 -11.35 19.24 -14.85
CA ALA A 166 -12.56 18.49 -15.17
C ALA A 166 -13.81 19.40 -15.19
N THR A 167 -13.95 20.30 -14.23
CA THR A 167 -15.06 21.27 -14.19
C THR A 167 -15.05 22.18 -15.42
N ARG A 168 -13.89 22.69 -15.85
CA ARG A 168 -13.79 23.52 -17.06
C ARG A 168 -14.18 22.77 -18.33
N VAL A 169 -13.79 21.49 -18.44
CA VAL A 169 -14.19 20.64 -19.57
C VAL A 169 -15.69 20.40 -19.55
N TRP A 170 -16.24 20.07 -18.37
CA TRP A 170 -17.68 19.86 -18.19
C TRP A 170 -18.49 21.09 -18.59
N GLU A 171 -18.12 22.29 -18.10
CA GLU A 171 -18.78 23.54 -18.49
C GLU A 171 -18.70 23.81 -20.00
N LYS A 172 -17.57 23.49 -20.64
CA LYS A 172 -17.43 23.65 -22.09
C LYS A 172 -18.37 22.69 -22.83
N THR A 173 -18.40 21.42 -22.43
CA THR A 173 -19.28 20.42 -23.04
C THR A 173 -20.77 20.75 -22.84
N GLU A 174 -21.13 21.32 -21.70
CA GLU A 174 -22.51 21.76 -21.42
C GLU A 174 -22.91 22.95 -22.31
N ARG A 175 -22.01 23.91 -22.53
CA ARG A 175 -22.22 25.01 -23.48
C ARG A 175 -22.38 24.49 -24.91
N ASP A 176 -21.51 23.57 -25.34
CA ASP A 176 -21.57 22.97 -26.68
C ASP A 176 -22.87 22.17 -26.87
N ALA A 177 -23.30 21.41 -25.86
CA ALA A 177 -24.57 20.69 -25.88
C ALA A 177 -25.78 21.64 -25.97
N SER A 178 -25.76 22.75 -25.23
CA SER A 178 -26.81 23.77 -25.29
C SER A 178 -26.91 24.40 -26.68
N GLN A 179 -25.77 24.72 -27.30
CA GLN A 179 -25.73 25.24 -28.68
C GLN A 179 -26.29 24.24 -29.70
N LEU A 180 -25.96 22.95 -29.57
CA LEU A 180 -26.52 21.90 -30.43
C LEU A 180 -28.04 21.78 -30.26
N TYR A 181 -28.54 21.92 -29.03
CA TYR A 181 -29.97 21.89 -28.75
C TYR A 181 -30.71 23.08 -29.39
N ASP A 182 -30.14 24.28 -29.31
CA ASP A 182 -30.69 25.46 -29.98
C ASP A 182 -30.68 25.32 -31.51
N ASN A 183 -29.60 24.79 -32.08
CA ASN A 183 -29.51 24.49 -33.51
C ASN A 183 -30.56 23.46 -33.95
N LEU A 184 -30.75 22.39 -33.18
CA LEU A 184 -31.77 21.38 -33.43
C LEU A 184 -33.18 22.01 -33.41
N ARG A 185 -33.44 22.89 -32.43
CA ARG A 185 -34.73 23.60 -32.33
C ARG A 185 -34.97 24.52 -33.53
N ALA A 186 -33.95 25.25 -33.97
CA ALA A 186 -34.02 26.10 -35.15
C ALA A 186 -34.28 25.28 -36.43
N LEU A 187 -33.58 24.16 -36.61
CA LEU A 187 -33.79 23.23 -37.74
C LEU A 187 -35.19 22.61 -37.71
N THR A 188 -35.67 22.21 -36.53
CA THR A 188 -37.03 21.65 -36.37
C THR A 188 -38.08 22.66 -36.80
N THR A 189 -37.92 23.93 -36.39
CA THR A 189 -38.84 25.01 -36.76
C THR A 189 -38.81 25.26 -38.26
N ARG A 190 -37.61 25.26 -38.88
CA ARG A 190 -37.44 25.41 -40.32
C ARG A 190 -38.07 24.25 -41.10
N ASN A 191 -37.87 23.02 -40.65
CA ASN A 191 -38.47 21.83 -41.28
C ASN A 191 -39.98 21.90 -41.21
N GLN A 192 -40.55 22.29 -40.07
CA GLN A 192 -41.99 22.44 -39.93
C GLN A 192 -42.58 23.50 -40.87
N TYR A 193 -41.87 24.62 -41.07
CA TYR A 193 -42.25 25.61 -42.09
C TYR A 193 -42.21 25.02 -43.51
N LEU A 194 -41.17 24.27 -43.85
CA LEU A 194 -41.05 23.64 -45.17
C LEU A 194 -42.14 22.60 -45.41
N VAL A 195 -42.48 21.79 -44.40
CA VAL A 195 -43.58 20.82 -44.47
C VAL A 195 -44.89 21.53 -44.77
N ASN A 196 -45.26 22.55 -43.98
CA ASN A 196 -46.49 23.32 -44.20
C ASN A 196 -46.54 23.95 -45.60
N ARG A 197 -45.39 24.41 -46.12
CA ARG A 197 -45.30 24.98 -47.47
C ARG A 197 -45.48 23.90 -48.55
N VAL A 198 -44.88 22.73 -48.38
CA VAL A 198 -45.04 21.61 -49.32
C VAL A 198 -46.48 21.13 -49.33
N ASP A 199 -47.11 20.98 -48.16
CA ASP A 199 -48.52 20.59 -48.04
C ASP A 199 -49.43 21.57 -48.80
N GLY A 200 -49.24 22.88 -48.61
CA GLY A 200 -49.98 23.88 -49.38
C GLY A 200 -49.76 23.78 -50.90
N GLN A 201 -48.52 23.50 -51.35
CA GLN A 201 -48.25 23.29 -52.78
C GLN A 201 -48.89 22.00 -53.32
N VAL A 202 -49.00 20.96 -52.49
CA VAL A 202 -49.68 19.71 -52.85
C VAL A 202 -51.17 19.95 -53.03
N ASP A 203 -51.78 20.74 -52.13
CA ASP A 203 -53.18 21.15 -52.23
C ASP A 203 -53.41 21.96 -53.51
N ASP A 204 -52.57 22.95 -53.81
CA ASP A 204 -52.63 23.73 -55.06
C ASP A 204 -52.47 22.82 -56.30
N SER A 205 -51.54 21.87 -56.27
CA SER A 205 -51.37 20.90 -57.37
C SER A 205 -52.61 20.04 -57.57
N SER A 206 -53.27 19.63 -56.47
CA SER A 206 -54.49 18.82 -56.52
C SER A 206 -55.64 19.59 -57.18
N THR A 207 -55.82 20.88 -56.83
CA THR A 207 -56.85 21.73 -57.43
C THR A 207 -56.58 22.00 -58.91
N LEU A 208 -55.32 22.24 -59.29
CA LEU A 208 -54.94 22.41 -60.69
C LEU A 208 -55.17 21.14 -61.52
N LYS A 209 -54.87 19.96 -60.96
CA LYS A 209 -55.15 18.68 -61.62
C LYS A 209 -56.64 18.47 -61.85
N GLN A 210 -57.48 18.81 -60.87
CA GLN A 210 -58.93 18.74 -61.02
C GLN A 210 -59.42 19.66 -62.14
N ARG A 211 -58.95 20.92 -62.17
CA ARG A 211 -59.33 21.87 -63.21
C ARG A 211 -58.83 21.47 -64.61
N LEU A 212 -57.65 20.85 -64.70
CA LEU A 212 -57.16 20.26 -65.95
C LEU A 212 -58.02 19.08 -66.41
N ALA A 213 -58.57 18.28 -65.49
CA ALA A 213 -59.48 17.20 -65.82
C ALA A 213 -60.81 17.74 -66.37
N GLU A 214 -61.38 18.77 -65.72
CA GLU A 214 -62.58 19.48 -66.20
C GLU A 214 -62.37 20.06 -67.60
N MET A 215 -61.27 20.81 -67.80
CA MET A 215 -60.91 21.37 -69.11
C MET A 215 -60.70 20.29 -70.19
N ARG A 216 -60.14 19.13 -69.82
CA ARG A 216 -59.98 18.00 -70.76
C ARG A 216 -61.33 17.41 -71.16
N GLU A 217 -62.27 17.30 -70.22
CA GLU A 217 -63.62 16.84 -70.50
C GLU A 217 -64.38 17.82 -71.41
N GLU A 218 -64.24 19.13 -71.17
CA GLU A 218 -64.76 20.17 -72.04
C GLU A 218 -64.15 20.10 -73.45
N LEU A 219 -62.82 19.96 -73.56
CA LEU A 219 -62.13 19.76 -74.84
C LEU A 219 -62.62 18.51 -75.57
N GLN A 220 -62.92 17.43 -74.84
CA GLN A 220 -63.44 16.20 -75.44
C GLN A 220 -64.86 16.40 -75.97
N LYS A 221 -65.71 17.12 -75.24
CA LYS A 221 -67.05 17.52 -75.73
C LYS A 221 -66.94 18.41 -76.96
N LEU A 222 -66.07 19.40 -76.95
CA LEU A 222 -65.82 20.28 -78.10
C LEU A 222 -65.31 19.48 -79.31
N ARG A 223 -64.40 18.53 -79.13
CA ARG A 223 -63.96 17.64 -80.22
C ARG A 223 -65.06 16.74 -80.75
N GLN A 224 -65.99 16.29 -79.90
CA GLN A 224 -67.17 15.56 -80.36
C GLN A 224 -68.07 16.47 -81.21
N THR A 225 -68.33 17.69 -80.76
CA THR A 225 -69.11 18.67 -81.56
C THR A 225 -68.39 19.05 -82.85
N GLU A 226 -67.06 19.17 -82.84
CA GLU A 226 -66.26 19.43 -84.04
C GLU A 226 -66.38 18.27 -85.03
N LYS A 227 -66.34 17.01 -84.56
CA LYS A 227 -66.59 15.83 -85.41
C LYS A 227 -67.99 15.80 -85.98
N GLU A 228 -69.01 16.14 -85.18
CA GLU A 228 -70.40 16.24 -85.66
C GLU A 228 -70.54 17.32 -86.73
N LEU A 229 -69.96 18.50 -86.50
CA LEU A 229 -69.93 19.60 -87.46
C LEU A 229 -69.14 19.23 -88.72
N GLN A 230 -67.99 18.56 -88.61
CA GLN A 230 -67.23 18.04 -89.75
C GLN A 230 -68.04 17.00 -90.54
N GLY A 231 -68.81 16.15 -89.87
CA GLY A 231 -69.71 15.21 -90.55
C GLY A 231 -70.86 15.92 -91.27
N GLN A 232 -71.39 17.01 -90.70
CA GLN A 232 -72.36 17.87 -91.40
C GLN A 232 -71.72 18.59 -92.58
N LEU A 233 -70.48 19.05 -92.42
CA LEU A 233 -69.70 19.68 -93.48
C LEU A 233 -69.41 18.69 -94.60
N SER A 234 -69.06 17.44 -94.30
CA SER A 234 -68.85 16.42 -95.35
C SER A 234 -70.13 16.09 -96.10
N VAL A 235 -71.29 16.05 -95.43
CA VAL A 235 -72.59 15.88 -96.11
C VAL A 235 -72.89 17.09 -97.01
N SER A 236 -72.55 18.30 -96.55
CA SER A 236 -72.67 19.51 -97.35
C SER A 236 -71.68 19.53 -98.52
N ASP A 237 -70.45 19.10 -98.31
CA ASP A 237 -69.39 18.97 -99.32
C ASP A 237 -69.76 17.87 -100.32
N ASP A 238 -70.40 16.77 -99.90
CA ASP A 238 -70.92 15.72 -100.79
C ASP A 238 -72.05 16.29 -101.66
N ALA A 239 -72.94 17.12 -101.09
CA ALA A 239 -73.97 17.82 -101.86
C ALA A 239 -73.37 18.88 -102.81
N GLU A 240 -72.36 19.62 -102.36
CA GLU A 240 -71.60 20.52 -103.22
C GLU A 240 -70.81 19.76 -104.27
N ALA A 241 -70.31 18.55 -103.99
CA ALA A 241 -69.59 17.69 -104.91
C ALA A 241 -70.55 17.03 -105.91
N GLU A 242 -71.79 16.73 -105.55
CA GLU A 242 -72.83 16.33 -106.50
C GLU A 242 -73.16 17.47 -107.46
N LEU A 243 -73.35 18.69 -106.94
CA LEU A 243 -73.56 19.90 -107.73
C LEU A 243 -72.32 20.25 -108.57
N SER A 244 -71.13 20.11 -108.00
CA SER A 244 -69.84 20.34 -108.64
C SER A 244 -69.54 19.23 -109.64
N ALA A 245 -69.99 17.99 -109.44
CA ALA A 245 -69.91 16.91 -110.42
C ALA A 245 -70.87 17.17 -111.58
N GLU A 246 -72.02 17.81 -111.35
CA GLU A 246 -72.86 18.37 -112.41
C GLU A 246 -72.13 19.48 -113.17
N VAL A 247 -71.51 20.41 -112.45
CA VAL A 247 -70.67 21.49 -113.04
C VAL A 247 -69.42 20.93 -113.71
N ALA A 248 -68.84 19.83 -113.23
CA ALA A 248 -67.68 19.15 -113.76
C ALA A 248 -68.06 18.20 -114.88
N LYS A 249 -69.30 17.73 -114.98
CA LYS A 249 -69.81 17.06 -116.17
C LYS A 249 -69.96 18.08 -117.30
N LEU A 250 -70.40 19.30 -116.97
CA LEU A 250 -70.41 20.46 -117.87
C LEU A 250 -68.99 20.97 -118.18
N ASN A 251 -68.07 20.99 -117.21
CA ASN A 251 -66.69 21.43 -117.41
C ASN A 251 -65.79 20.32 -117.97
N ALA A 252 -66.07 19.03 -117.82
CA ALA A 252 -65.35 17.94 -118.49
C ALA A 252 -65.75 17.85 -119.97
N GLU A 253 -66.95 18.34 -120.32
CA GLU A 253 -67.29 18.70 -121.70
C GLU A 253 -66.38 19.85 -122.21
N ILE A 254 -65.91 20.72 -121.31
CA ILE A 254 -64.99 21.85 -121.58
C ILE A 254 -63.49 21.47 -121.46
N ASP A 255 -63.09 20.54 -120.60
CA ASP A 255 -61.69 20.20 -120.28
C ASP A 255 -61.21 18.91 -120.95
N PHE A 256 -62.11 18.13 -121.58
CA PHE A 256 -61.73 17.25 -122.70
C PHE A 256 -61.06 18.04 -123.84
N ILE A 257 -61.26 19.37 -123.90
CA ILE A 257 -60.58 20.27 -124.83
C ILE A 257 -59.16 20.65 -124.35
N LYS A 258 -58.75 20.35 -123.11
CA LYS A 258 -57.47 20.79 -122.53
C LYS A 258 -56.70 19.67 -121.79
N ARG A 259 -56.23 18.70 -122.59
CA ARG A 259 -54.91 18.02 -122.53
C ARG A 259 -54.08 18.11 -121.22
N THR A 260 -53.84 16.93 -120.63
CA THR A 260 -52.50 16.32 -120.38
C THR A 260 -51.31 17.25 -120.06
N ASP A 261 -50.76 17.19 -118.85
CA ASP A 261 -49.60 16.32 -118.49
C ASP A 261 -48.97 16.69 -117.12
N MET A 262 -48.43 15.67 -116.43
CA MET A 262 -47.89 15.69 -115.07
C MET A 262 -46.37 15.96 -114.98
N LEU A 263 -45.95 16.84 -114.05
CA LEU A 263 -44.61 16.89 -113.44
C LEU A 263 -44.69 17.48 -112.00
N ASP A 264 -43.77 17.09 -111.12
CA ASP A 264 -43.60 17.65 -109.77
C ASP A 264 -42.70 18.90 -109.80
N GLU A 265 -43.00 19.89 -108.95
CA GLU A 265 -42.64 21.32 -109.13
C GLU A 265 -41.15 21.70 -109.24
N ASP A 266 -40.13 20.89 -108.86
CA ASP A 266 -38.75 21.43 -108.78
C ASP A 266 -37.55 20.48 -109.03
N GLY A 267 -37.74 19.22 -109.43
CA GLY A 267 -36.69 18.36 -110.00
C GLY A 267 -35.26 18.36 -109.37
N ARG A 268 -35.07 18.08 -108.05
CA ARG A 268 -33.73 18.04 -107.40
C ARG A 268 -33.48 16.89 -106.37
N LEU A 269 -32.20 16.61 -106.10
CA LEU A 269 -31.61 15.48 -105.33
C LEU A 269 -31.23 15.77 -103.84
N ARG A 270 -31.10 14.72 -102.99
CA ARG A 270 -30.98 14.74 -101.50
C ARG A 270 -29.54 14.65 -100.90
N PRO A 271 -29.30 15.06 -99.62
CA PRO A 271 -27.97 15.14 -98.97
C PRO A 271 -27.54 13.97 -98.03
N ILE A 272 -26.25 13.96 -97.59
CA ILE A 272 -25.54 12.87 -96.85
C ILE A 272 -25.51 13.10 -95.31
N GLN A 273 -25.70 12.03 -94.51
CA GLN A 273 -25.62 12.00 -93.04
C GLN A 273 -24.58 10.97 -92.54
N ILE A 274 -23.85 11.26 -91.45
CA ILE A 274 -22.96 10.32 -90.74
C ILE A 274 -23.60 9.94 -89.40
N ARG A 275 -23.64 8.64 -89.06
CA ARG A 275 -24.14 8.14 -87.77
C ARG A 275 -23.06 7.30 -87.09
N SER A 276 -22.96 7.42 -85.77
CA SER A 276 -22.08 6.64 -84.90
C SER A 276 -22.94 6.17 -83.73
N GLU A 277 -22.97 4.87 -83.45
CA GLU A 277 -23.95 4.28 -82.51
C GLU A 277 -23.48 4.28 -81.04
N ASP A 278 -22.18 4.45 -80.77
CA ASP A 278 -21.62 4.24 -79.42
C ASP A 278 -20.93 5.48 -78.80
N SER A 279 -21.16 6.70 -79.33
CA SER A 279 -20.48 7.91 -78.82
C SER A 279 -21.34 9.17 -78.86
N ASP A 280 -21.73 9.66 -77.68
CA ASP A 280 -22.40 10.95 -77.47
C ASP A 280 -21.53 12.16 -77.88
N LEU A 281 -20.26 11.95 -78.19
CA LEU A 281 -19.32 13.01 -78.53
C LEU A 281 -19.72 13.72 -79.84
N VAL A 282 -20.31 12.98 -80.79
CA VAL A 282 -20.78 13.50 -82.08
C VAL A 282 -21.95 14.47 -81.91
N GLU A 283 -22.83 14.18 -80.95
CA GLU A 283 -23.94 15.05 -80.58
C GLU A 283 -23.47 16.26 -79.77
N ARG A 284 -22.60 16.05 -78.76
CA ARG A 284 -22.06 17.14 -77.92
C ARG A 284 -21.22 18.14 -78.70
N LEU A 285 -20.51 17.69 -79.73
CA LEU A 285 -19.73 18.55 -80.62
C LEU A 285 -20.50 18.98 -81.88
N GLN A 286 -21.76 18.56 -82.06
CA GLN A 286 -22.62 18.85 -83.22
C GLN A 286 -21.89 18.72 -84.57
N ILE A 287 -21.18 17.61 -84.75
CA ILE A 287 -20.21 17.45 -85.85
C ILE A 287 -20.92 17.39 -87.20
N ASN A 288 -22.07 16.73 -87.30
CA ASN A 288 -22.83 16.61 -88.55
C ASN A 288 -23.38 17.95 -89.04
N GLU A 289 -23.83 18.80 -88.12
CA GLU A 289 -24.31 20.14 -88.45
C GLU A 289 -23.16 21.06 -88.87
N PHE A 290 -22.00 20.94 -88.19
CA PHE A 290 -20.77 21.61 -88.59
C PHE A 290 -20.31 21.19 -89.99
N LEU A 291 -20.26 19.89 -90.29
CA LEU A 291 -19.84 19.37 -91.60
C LEU A 291 -20.78 19.83 -92.72
N TYR A 292 -22.09 19.80 -92.47
CA TYR A 292 -23.10 20.30 -93.41
C TYR A 292 -22.92 21.80 -93.71
N ARG A 293 -22.74 22.63 -92.67
CA ARG A 293 -22.51 24.08 -92.84
C ARG A 293 -21.17 24.38 -93.50
N ALA A 294 -20.11 23.64 -93.14
CA ALA A 294 -18.78 23.79 -93.72
C ALA A 294 -18.75 23.40 -95.21
N GLN A 295 -19.56 22.42 -95.64
CA GLN A 295 -19.66 21.98 -97.03
C GLN A 295 -20.42 22.97 -97.92
N GLN A 296 -21.42 23.67 -97.37
CA GLN A 296 -22.17 24.71 -98.09
C GLN A 296 -21.42 26.04 -98.18
N GLU A 297 -20.58 26.38 -97.20
CA GLU A 297 -19.87 27.66 -97.16
C GLU A 297 -18.36 27.51 -96.84
N PRO A 298 -17.52 27.08 -97.82
CA PRO A 298 -16.10 26.79 -97.58
C PRO A 298 -15.27 27.99 -97.10
N ARG A 299 -15.69 29.21 -97.41
CA ARG A 299 -14.98 30.46 -97.05
C ARG A 299 -15.06 30.81 -95.56
N LYS A 300 -15.98 30.20 -94.80
CA LYS A 300 -16.17 30.45 -93.35
C LYS A 300 -15.63 29.31 -92.46
N ALA A 301 -15.01 28.29 -93.05
CA ALA A 301 -14.57 27.09 -92.34
C ALA A 301 -13.61 27.37 -91.16
N THR A 302 -12.69 28.34 -91.31
CA THR A 302 -11.71 28.69 -90.26
C THR A 302 -12.38 29.20 -88.98
N ALA A 303 -13.45 30.01 -89.11
CA ALA A 303 -14.19 30.52 -87.96
C ALA A 303 -14.95 29.40 -87.23
N LEU A 304 -15.55 28.47 -87.99
CA LEU A 304 -16.25 27.32 -87.45
C LEU A 304 -15.28 26.34 -86.74
N ILE A 305 -14.04 26.22 -87.22
CA ILE A 305 -13.00 25.42 -86.55
C ILE A 305 -12.61 26.04 -85.20
N ILE A 306 -12.44 27.37 -85.14
CA ILE A 306 -12.13 28.08 -83.89
C ILE A 306 -13.24 27.86 -82.85
N GLU A 307 -14.50 27.94 -83.27
CA GLU A 307 -15.66 27.66 -82.41
C GLU A 307 -15.62 26.24 -81.82
N LYS A 308 -15.27 25.23 -82.63
CA LYS A 308 -15.15 23.85 -82.13
C LYS A 308 -13.93 23.64 -81.22
N LEU A 309 -12.82 24.34 -81.46
CA LEU A 309 -11.68 24.35 -80.54
C LEU A 309 -12.06 24.99 -79.19
N SER A 310 -12.89 26.04 -79.19
CA SER A 310 -13.42 26.64 -77.96
C SER A 310 -14.32 25.66 -77.19
N HIS A 311 -15.23 24.94 -77.85
CA HIS A 311 -16.04 23.91 -77.19
C HIS A 311 -15.21 22.75 -76.62
N LEU A 312 -14.14 22.34 -77.31
CA LEU A 312 -13.21 21.33 -76.78
C LEU A 312 -12.46 21.82 -75.54
N LEU A 313 -12.01 23.07 -75.53
CA LEU A 313 -11.37 23.68 -74.35
C LEU A 313 -12.33 23.77 -73.16
N GLU A 314 -13.59 24.12 -73.39
CA GLU A 314 -14.62 24.17 -72.36
C GLU A 314 -14.88 22.78 -71.74
N LEU A 315 -14.97 21.74 -72.58
CA LEU A 315 -15.09 20.35 -72.11
C LEU A 315 -13.88 19.90 -71.27
N ILE A 316 -12.67 20.28 -71.67
CA ILE A 316 -11.44 19.98 -70.93
C ILE A 316 -11.43 20.69 -69.57
N HIS A 317 -11.80 21.98 -69.53
CA HIS A 317 -11.91 22.72 -68.28
C HIS A 317 -13.00 22.17 -67.35
N GLY A 318 -14.13 21.74 -67.90
CA GLY A 318 -15.18 21.05 -67.14
C GLY A 318 -14.70 19.75 -66.53
N ALA A 319 -13.99 18.91 -67.29
CA ALA A 319 -13.39 17.69 -66.79
C ALA A 319 -12.31 17.95 -65.72
N GLN A 320 -11.49 18.99 -65.90
CA GLN A 320 -10.49 19.40 -64.91
C GLN A 320 -11.14 19.89 -63.61
N ALA A 321 -12.22 20.68 -63.68
CA ALA A 321 -12.97 21.13 -62.51
C ALA A 321 -13.59 19.95 -61.73
N GLN A 322 -14.15 18.97 -62.44
CA GLN A 322 -14.63 17.72 -61.83
C GLN A 322 -13.48 16.94 -61.17
N GLY A 323 -12.31 16.87 -61.80
CA GLY A 323 -11.11 16.25 -61.21
C GLY A 323 -10.70 16.91 -59.90
N HIS A 324 -10.69 18.24 -59.84
CA HIS A 324 -10.43 18.98 -58.60
C HIS A 324 -11.49 18.70 -57.53
N GLN A 325 -12.77 18.61 -57.92
CA GLN A 325 -13.85 18.29 -56.99
C GLN A 325 -13.67 16.89 -56.37
N TYR A 326 -13.36 15.87 -57.18
CA TYR A 326 -13.07 14.53 -56.69
C TYR A 326 -11.86 14.51 -55.74
N GLN A 327 -10.82 15.28 -56.03
CA GLN A 327 -9.67 15.40 -55.14
C GLN A 327 -10.07 16.00 -53.79
N THR A 328 -10.89 17.05 -53.79
CA THR A 328 -11.37 17.66 -52.52
C THR A 328 -12.26 16.73 -51.70
N ASP A 329 -13.11 15.93 -52.36
CA ASP A 329 -13.94 14.94 -51.69
C ASP A 329 -13.10 13.79 -51.11
N LEU A 330 -12.05 13.37 -51.83
CA LEU A 330 -11.11 12.36 -51.36
C LEU A 330 -10.32 12.86 -50.14
N ASP A 331 -9.86 14.11 -50.15
CA ASP A 331 -9.19 14.73 -49.01
C ASP A 331 -10.12 14.84 -47.79
N ARG A 332 -11.39 15.19 -48.00
CA ARG A 332 -12.41 15.21 -46.94
C ARG A 332 -12.67 13.81 -46.36
N SER A 333 -12.81 12.80 -47.23
CA SER A 333 -12.98 11.39 -46.82
C SER A 333 -11.78 10.89 -45.99
N ASN A 334 -10.56 11.21 -46.43
CA ASN A 334 -9.34 10.90 -45.68
C ASN A 334 -9.31 11.60 -44.31
N GLY A 335 -9.78 12.84 -44.23
CA GLY A 335 -9.97 13.57 -42.97
C GLY A 335 -10.92 12.85 -42.00
N TYR A 336 -12.08 12.39 -42.48
CA TYR A 336 -13.02 11.61 -41.68
C TYR A 336 -12.42 10.28 -41.20
N MET A 337 -11.73 9.55 -42.08
CA MET A 337 -11.07 8.29 -41.71
C MET A 337 -10.01 8.50 -40.63
N LYS A 338 -9.25 9.60 -40.68
CA LYS A 338 -8.28 9.95 -39.64
C LYS A 338 -8.97 10.26 -38.30
N SER A 339 -10.09 11.00 -38.34
CA SER A 339 -10.89 11.29 -37.14
C SER A 339 -11.46 10.01 -36.52
N LEU A 340 -12.00 9.10 -37.33
CA LEU A 340 -12.49 7.80 -36.86
C LEU A 340 -11.38 6.95 -36.24
N ARG A 341 -10.19 6.90 -36.84
CA ARG A 341 -9.05 6.19 -36.27
C ARG A 341 -8.64 6.77 -34.91
N ASN A 342 -8.62 8.09 -34.77
CA ASN A 342 -8.31 8.73 -33.50
C ASN A 342 -9.38 8.41 -32.44
N LYS A 343 -10.67 8.50 -32.80
CA LYS A 343 -11.76 8.17 -31.89
C LYS A 343 -11.75 6.69 -31.48
N ASN A 344 -11.45 5.78 -32.40
CA ASN A 344 -11.30 4.37 -32.09
C ASN A 344 -10.12 4.12 -31.14
N LYS A 345 -9.02 4.89 -31.28
CA LYS A 345 -7.88 4.81 -30.36
C LYS A 345 -8.27 5.27 -28.96
N GLU A 346 -8.97 6.41 -28.84
CA GLU A 346 -9.48 6.91 -27.54
C GLU A 346 -10.43 5.90 -26.88
N LEU A 347 -11.39 5.36 -27.64
CA LEU A 347 -12.30 4.33 -27.15
C LEU A 347 -11.57 3.07 -26.69
N LEU A 348 -10.50 2.66 -27.38
CA LEU A 348 -9.68 1.53 -26.96
C LEU A 348 -8.96 1.81 -25.64
N GLU A 349 -8.43 3.02 -25.46
CA GLU A 349 -7.79 3.46 -24.21
C GLU A 349 -8.81 3.46 -23.05
N ASP A 350 -10.03 3.95 -23.29
CA ASP A 350 -11.13 3.94 -22.31
C ASP A 350 -11.56 2.52 -21.93
N VAL A 351 -11.71 1.62 -22.91
CA VAL A 351 -12.05 0.20 -22.66
C VAL A 351 -10.97 -0.45 -21.80
N VAL A 352 -9.69 -0.23 -22.11
CA VAL A 352 -8.58 -0.78 -21.30
C VAL A 352 -8.60 -0.22 -19.87
N ALA A 353 -8.93 1.06 -19.70
CA ALA A 353 -9.04 1.66 -18.37
C ALA A 353 -10.21 1.06 -17.57
N LEU A 354 -11.36 0.84 -18.21
CA LEU A 354 -12.53 0.22 -17.58
C LEU A 354 -12.27 -1.25 -17.21
N GLU A 355 -11.61 -2.02 -18.07
CA GLU A 355 -11.20 -3.40 -17.79
C GLU A 355 -10.27 -3.47 -16.57
N ARG A 356 -9.30 -2.57 -16.47
CA ARG A 356 -8.42 -2.48 -15.29
C ARG A 356 -9.20 -2.13 -14.02
N PHE A 357 -10.09 -1.14 -14.10
CA PHE A 357 -10.92 -0.74 -12.97
C PHE A 357 -11.84 -1.87 -12.51
N ARG A 358 -12.42 -2.61 -13.45
CA ARG A 358 -13.20 -3.83 -13.16
C ARG A 358 -12.34 -4.85 -12.40
N GLY A 359 -11.15 -5.18 -12.92
CA GLY A 359 -10.21 -6.09 -12.27
C GLY A 359 -9.86 -5.66 -10.84
N ASP A 360 -9.53 -4.38 -10.63
CA ASP A 360 -9.19 -3.83 -9.32
C ASP A 360 -10.35 -3.96 -8.31
N ILE A 361 -11.58 -3.68 -8.74
CA ILE A 361 -12.78 -3.87 -7.89
C ILE A 361 -12.96 -5.34 -7.55
N LEU A 362 -12.92 -6.23 -8.54
CA LEU A 362 -13.11 -7.67 -8.34
C LEU A 362 -12.08 -8.23 -7.36
N LEU A 363 -10.81 -7.85 -7.52
CA LEU A 363 -9.74 -8.24 -6.61
C LEU A 363 -9.93 -7.67 -5.21
N GLN A 364 -10.42 -6.43 -5.08
CA GLN A 364 -10.72 -5.84 -3.77
C GLN A 364 -11.90 -6.55 -3.08
N VAL A 365 -12.92 -6.98 -3.83
CA VAL A 365 -14.04 -7.78 -3.30
C VAL A 365 -13.51 -9.12 -2.77
N ILE A 366 -12.69 -9.83 -3.56
CA ILE A 366 -12.05 -11.09 -3.13
C ILE A 366 -11.20 -10.85 -1.89
N ARG A 367 -10.38 -9.79 -1.87
CA ARG A 367 -9.54 -9.44 -0.73
C ARG A 367 -10.36 -9.22 0.54
N ASN A 368 -11.48 -8.52 0.44
CA ASN A 368 -12.38 -8.29 1.56
C ASN A 368 -13.01 -9.60 2.04
N ALA A 369 -13.44 -10.47 1.11
CA ALA A 369 -13.99 -11.78 1.44
C ALA A 369 -12.98 -12.67 2.18
N LEU A 370 -11.71 -12.66 1.73
CA LEU A 370 -10.62 -13.39 2.36
C LEU A 370 -10.20 -12.80 3.72
N ALA A 371 -10.27 -11.48 3.88
CA ALA A 371 -9.84 -10.76 5.08
C ALA A 371 -10.84 -10.80 6.24
N CYS A 372 -12.08 -11.26 6.04
CA CYS A 372 -13.10 -11.33 7.09
C CYS A 372 -12.65 -12.21 8.29
N PRO A 373 -12.41 -11.61 9.47
CA PRO A 373 -12.04 -12.35 10.67
C PRO A 373 -13.31 -12.82 11.39
N GLY A 374 -13.50 -14.14 11.48
CA GLY A 374 -14.48 -14.74 12.40
C GLY A 374 -15.75 -15.38 11.80
N GLY A 375 -15.86 -15.57 10.49
CA GLY A 375 -17.04 -16.20 9.89
C GLY A 375 -16.69 -17.22 8.81
N LYS A 376 -17.45 -18.32 8.75
CA LYS A 376 -17.46 -19.27 7.63
C LYS A 376 -17.83 -18.53 6.35
N THR A 377 -16.86 -18.12 5.55
CA THR A 377 -17.07 -17.96 4.12
C THR A 377 -15.96 -18.69 3.39
N PRO A 378 -16.12 -20.03 3.25
CA PRO A 378 -15.17 -20.91 2.57
C PRO A 378 -15.40 -20.95 1.05
N ASP A 379 -16.37 -20.18 0.54
CA ASP A 379 -16.85 -20.26 -0.83
C ASP A 379 -16.47 -19.00 -1.60
N LEU A 380 -15.61 -19.17 -2.60
CA LEU A 380 -15.26 -18.11 -3.55
C LEU A 380 -16.13 -18.26 -4.80
N LEU A 381 -17.24 -17.52 -4.83
CA LEU A 381 -18.15 -17.47 -5.97
C LEU A 381 -17.63 -16.46 -7.00
N LEU A 382 -16.85 -16.95 -7.96
CA LEU A 382 -16.16 -16.16 -8.98
C LEU A 382 -16.74 -16.37 -10.39
N ALA A 383 -17.97 -16.88 -10.49
CA ALA A 383 -18.66 -17.19 -11.72
C ALA A 383 -19.06 -15.97 -12.55
N GLY A 384 -18.83 -16.01 -13.87
CA GLY A 384 -19.40 -15.04 -14.81
C GLY A 384 -18.83 -13.63 -14.73
N LEU A 385 -17.64 -13.46 -14.13
CA LEU A 385 -17.05 -12.14 -13.85
C LEU A 385 -15.93 -11.76 -14.84
N GLY A 386 -15.59 -12.66 -15.77
CA GLY A 386 -14.58 -12.43 -16.80
C GLY A 386 -13.18 -12.28 -16.21
N TYR A 387 -12.80 -13.17 -15.27
CA TYR A 387 -11.46 -13.18 -14.69
C TYR A 387 -10.41 -13.54 -15.75
N THR A 388 -9.43 -12.67 -15.92
CA THR A 388 -8.28 -12.95 -16.78
C THR A 388 -7.27 -13.84 -16.06
N LEU A 389 -6.33 -14.43 -16.81
CA LEU A 389 -5.21 -15.18 -16.24
C LEU A 389 -4.38 -14.33 -15.26
N ALA A 390 -4.25 -13.03 -15.51
CA ALA A 390 -3.54 -12.11 -14.61
C ALA A 390 -4.29 -11.93 -13.29
N ASP A 391 -5.62 -11.83 -13.33
CA ASP A 391 -6.45 -11.70 -12.14
C ASP A 391 -6.39 -12.97 -11.28
N LEU A 392 -6.45 -14.16 -11.89
CA LEU A 392 -6.31 -15.42 -11.17
C LEU A 392 -4.94 -15.56 -10.49
N ASN A 393 -3.87 -15.11 -11.15
CA ASN A 393 -2.53 -15.08 -10.53
C ASN A 393 -2.50 -14.16 -9.31
N GLU A 394 -3.18 -13.04 -9.39
CA GLU A 394 -3.29 -12.10 -8.27
C GLU A 394 -4.14 -12.67 -7.13
N VAL A 395 -5.22 -13.40 -7.43
CA VAL A 395 -5.98 -14.18 -6.45
C VAL A 395 -5.07 -15.18 -5.74
N MET A 396 -4.30 -15.96 -6.49
CA MET A 396 -3.33 -16.91 -5.93
C MET A 396 -2.30 -16.22 -5.02
N ARG A 397 -1.83 -15.04 -5.39
CA ARG A 397 -0.92 -14.24 -4.57
C ARG A 397 -1.58 -13.77 -3.27
N MET A 398 -2.85 -13.33 -3.34
CA MET A 398 -3.63 -12.93 -2.16
C MET A 398 -3.88 -14.10 -1.20
N LEU A 399 -4.20 -15.28 -1.71
CA LEU A 399 -4.39 -16.49 -0.92
C LEU A 399 -3.16 -16.85 -0.08
N ARG A 400 -1.96 -16.71 -0.68
CA ARG A 400 -0.69 -16.91 0.03
C ARG A 400 -0.42 -15.82 1.05
N ALA A 401 -0.64 -14.56 0.66
CA ALA A 401 -0.32 -13.42 1.52
C ALA A 401 -1.21 -13.34 2.77
N LEU A 402 -2.47 -13.78 2.67
CA LEU A 402 -3.44 -13.77 3.76
C LEU A 402 -3.49 -15.08 4.55
N ASP A 403 -2.72 -16.10 4.14
CA ASP A 403 -2.71 -17.45 4.72
C ASP A 403 -4.12 -18.06 4.88
N THR A 404 -4.96 -17.87 3.85
CA THR A 404 -6.36 -18.31 3.85
C THR A 404 -6.58 -19.63 3.12
N ALA A 405 -5.52 -20.25 2.60
CA ALA A 405 -5.59 -21.47 1.81
C ALA A 405 -6.29 -22.63 2.53
N GLN A 406 -6.16 -22.71 3.86
CA GLN A 406 -6.76 -23.78 4.67
C GLN A 406 -8.25 -23.58 4.96
N ARG A 407 -8.82 -22.42 4.60
CA ARG A 407 -10.21 -22.05 4.93
C ARG A 407 -11.17 -22.22 3.75
N ILE A 408 -10.67 -22.45 2.54
CA ILE A 408 -11.48 -22.47 1.31
C ILE A 408 -11.93 -23.89 1.02
N GLU A 409 -13.24 -24.08 0.90
CA GLU A 409 -13.87 -25.35 0.57
C GLU A 409 -14.43 -25.35 -0.85
N THR A 410 -14.88 -24.22 -1.38
CA THR A 410 -15.39 -24.15 -2.75
C THR A 410 -14.85 -22.94 -3.52
N ILE A 411 -14.58 -23.16 -4.80
CA ILE A 411 -14.22 -22.12 -5.77
C ILE A 411 -15.08 -22.35 -7.01
N ASP A 412 -15.83 -21.33 -7.40
CA ASP A 412 -16.62 -21.35 -8.63
C ASP A 412 -16.03 -20.37 -9.63
N LEU A 413 -15.41 -20.89 -10.69
CA LEU A 413 -14.82 -20.15 -11.80
C LEU A 413 -15.60 -20.36 -13.10
N CYS A 414 -16.87 -20.77 -13.04
CA CYS A 414 -17.63 -20.99 -14.27
C CYS A 414 -17.77 -19.69 -15.09
N LYS A 415 -17.89 -19.81 -16.42
CA LYS A 415 -18.17 -18.66 -17.33
C LYS A 415 -17.16 -17.50 -17.24
N ASN A 416 -15.87 -17.79 -17.20
CA ASN A 416 -14.81 -16.78 -17.16
C ASN A 416 -13.96 -16.72 -18.42
N ASP A 417 -14.39 -17.38 -19.51
CA ASP A 417 -13.67 -17.46 -20.78
C ASP A 417 -12.23 -17.98 -20.65
N LEU A 418 -11.95 -18.79 -19.61
CA LEU A 418 -10.62 -19.33 -19.37
C LEU A 418 -10.25 -20.39 -20.42
N THR A 419 -9.00 -20.39 -20.85
CA THR A 419 -8.45 -21.34 -21.82
C THR A 419 -7.42 -22.27 -21.14
N ASP A 420 -6.88 -23.23 -21.88
CA ASP A 420 -5.82 -24.13 -21.42
C ASP A 420 -4.59 -23.43 -20.81
N GLU A 421 -4.39 -22.14 -21.09
CA GLU A 421 -3.33 -21.33 -20.47
C GLU A 421 -3.50 -21.20 -18.95
N ALA A 422 -4.73 -21.30 -18.43
CA ALA A 422 -5.02 -21.24 -17.00
C ALA A 422 -4.77 -22.56 -16.26
N VAL A 423 -4.64 -23.68 -16.98
CA VAL A 423 -4.50 -25.03 -16.38
C VAL A 423 -3.34 -25.14 -15.40
N PRO A 424 -2.11 -24.66 -15.69
CA PRO A 424 -1.01 -24.71 -14.73
C PRO A 424 -1.35 -24.02 -13.40
N LEU A 425 -2.03 -22.87 -13.48
CA LEU A 425 -2.44 -22.10 -12.31
C LEU A 425 -3.54 -22.80 -11.52
N LEU A 426 -4.51 -23.41 -12.21
CA LEU A 426 -5.55 -24.25 -11.58
C LEU A 426 -4.94 -25.45 -10.85
N CYS A 427 -3.97 -26.13 -11.46
CA CYS A 427 -3.24 -27.23 -10.84
C CYS A 427 -2.45 -26.78 -9.60
N GLU A 428 -1.82 -25.61 -9.65
CA GLU A 428 -1.14 -25.03 -8.50
C GLU A 428 -2.13 -24.67 -7.37
N MET A 429 -3.30 -24.14 -7.73
CA MET A 429 -4.39 -23.82 -6.80
C MET A 429 -4.92 -25.08 -6.10
N LEU A 430 -5.16 -26.16 -6.85
CA LEU A 430 -5.57 -27.46 -6.32
C LEU A 430 -4.58 -28.02 -5.30
N ASN A 431 -3.27 -27.88 -5.55
CA ASN A 431 -2.22 -28.35 -4.64
C ASN A 431 -2.09 -27.47 -3.39
N MET A 432 -2.32 -26.16 -3.51
CA MET A 432 -2.24 -25.22 -2.40
C MET A 432 -3.43 -25.36 -1.43
N LEU A 433 -4.64 -25.58 -1.96
CA LEU A 433 -5.88 -25.57 -1.19
C LEU A 433 -6.23 -26.97 -0.67
N SER A 434 -5.60 -27.35 0.45
CA SER A 434 -5.67 -28.70 1.00
C SER A 434 -7.08 -29.16 1.43
N TYR A 435 -7.98 -28.23 1.76
CA TYR A 435 -9.36 -28.50 2.19
C TYR A 435 -10.41 -28.20 1.11
N LEU A 436 -10.00 -27.91 -0.12
CA LEU A 436 -10.92 -27.66 -1.23
C LEU A 436 -11.73 -28.92 -1.55
N ARG A 437 -13.05 -28.77 -1.60
CA ARG A 437 -14.02 -29.83 -1.92
C ARG A 437 -14.59 -29.69 -3.32
N LEU A 438 -14.77 -28.46 -3.80
CA LEU A 438 -15.34 -28.19 -5.12
C LEU A 438 -14.56 -27.11 -5.84
N LEU A 439 -14.17 -27.38 -7.08
CA LEU A 439 -13.65 -26.40 -8.02
C LEU A 439 -14.50 -26.46 -9.28
N ASP A 440 -15.34 -25.46 -9.52
CA ASP A 440 -16.11 -25.41 -10.77
C ASP A 440 -15.33 -24.61 -11.82
N ILE A 441 -15.00 -25.24 -12.95
CA ILE A 441 -14.41 -24.59 -14.13
C ILE A 441 -15.25 -24.80 -15.38
N SER A 442 -16.53 -25.16 -15.21
CA SER A 442 -17.49 -25.37 -16.27
C SER A 442 -17.72 -24.12 -17.13
N GLU A 443 -18.25 -24.30 -18.33
CA GLU A 443 -18.62 -23.21 -19.24
C GLU A 443 -17.45 -22.24 -19.53
N ASN A 444 -16.23 -22.78 -19.60
CA ASN A 444 -15.01 -22.11 -20.07
C ASN A 444 -14.50 -22.77 -21.38
N TYR A 445 -13.43 -22.25 -21.97
CA TYR A 445 -12.86 -22.72 -23.24
C TYR A 445 -11.65 -23.65 -23.07
N PHE A 446 -11.74 -24.61 -22.14
CA PHE A 446 -10.71 -25.65 -22.00
C PHE A 446 -10.80 -26.67 -23.14
N THR A 447 -9.68 -27.31 -23.49
CA THR A 447 -9.68 -28.46 -24.40
C THR A 447 -9.65 -29.76 -23.60
N SER A 448 -9.93 -30.88 -24.27
CA SER A 448 -9.78 -32.22 -23.68
C SER A 448 -8.35 -32.46 -23.15
N GLY A 449 -7.33 -31.90 -23.82
CA GLY A 449 -5.95 -31.96 -23.37
C GLY A 449 -5.68 -31.14 -22.11
N GLY A 450 -6.30 -29.97 -21.98
CA GLY A 450 -6.26 -29.14 -20.76
C GLY A 450 -6.90 -29.85 -19.57
N ILE A 451 -8.11 -30.39 -19.74
CA ILE A 451 -8.82 -31.15 -18.71
C ILE A 451 -8.05 -32.43 -18.32
N GLY A 452 -7.43 -33.11 -19.29
CA GLY A 452 -6.55 -34.26 -19.02
C GLY A 452 -5.40 -33.92 -18.08
N LYS A 453 -4.75 -32.76 -18.27
CA LYS A 453 -3.67 -32.28 -17.38
C LYS A 453 -4.17 -31.97 -15.97
N VAL A 454 -5.38 -31.42 -15.82
CA VAL A 454 -5.99 -31.20 -14.49
C VAL A 454 -6.19 -32.54 -13.79
N SER A 455 -6.78 -33.52 -14.47
CA SER A 455 -6.94 -34.89 -13.96
C SER A 455 -5.61 -35.53 -13.56
N ASP A 456 -4.58 -35.41 -14.39
CA ASP A 456 -3.26 -35.98 -14.09
C ASP A 456 -2.58 -35.28 -12.91
N SER A 457 -2.73 -33.96 -12.78
CA SER A 457 -2.27 -33.23 -11.59
C SER A 457 -2.98 -33.71 -10.32
N MET A 458 -4.28 -34.01 -10.40
CA MET A 458 -5.03 -34.55 -9.25
C MET A 458 -4.52 -35.94 -8.85
N LYS A 459 -4.12 -36.81 -9.80
CA LYS A 459 -3.52 -38.11 -9.46
C LYS A 459 -2.20 -37.97 -8.69
N GLY A 460 -1.48 -36.88 -8.89
CA GLY A 460 -0.21 -36.59 -8.23
C GLY A 460 -0.33 -35.98 -6.84
N MET A 461 -1.53 -35.58 -6.38
CA MET A 461 -1.65 -34.93 -5.07
C MET A 461 -1.52 -35.95 -3.93
N GLU A 462 -0.93 -35.50 -2.82
CA GLU A 462 -0.68 -36.34 -1.66
C GLU A 462 -1.97 -36.88 -1.04
N GLY A 463 -2.06 -38.21 -0.90
CA GLY A 463 -3.19 -38.89 -0.28
C GLY A 463 -4.35 -39.23 -1.22
N ILE A 464 -4.29 -38.91 -2.52
CA ILE A 464 -5.29 -39.37 -3.50
C ILE A 464 -4.97 -40.82 -3.91
N THR A 465 -5.99 -41.69 -3.90
CA THR A 465 -5.86 -43.11 -4.28
C THR A 465 -6.46 -43.42 -5.64
N SER A 466 -7.47 -42.66 -6.08
CA SER A 466 -8.12 -42.86 -7.38
C SER A 466 -8.73 -41.56 -7.88
N VAL A 467 -8.63 -41.32 -9.20
CA VAL A 467 -9.30 -40.21 -9.89
C VAL A 467 -10.25 -40.78 -10.94
N LEU A 468 -11.51 -40.38 -10.90
CA LEU A 468 -12.57 -40.75 -11.84
C LEU A 468 -12.89 -39.53 -12.69
N VAL A 469 -12.85 -39.68 -14.02
CA VAL A 469 -13.14 -38.61 -14.97
C VAL A 469 -14.44 -38.96 -15.70
N ASN A 470 -15.47 -38.12 -15.55
CA ASN A 470 -16.71 -38.17 -16.31
C ASN A 470 -16.80 -36.94 -17.22
N ASP A 471 -17.76 -36.93 -18.14
CA ASP A 471 -17.96 -35.82 -19.10
C ASP A 471 -18.27 -34.48 -18.42
N GLU A 472 -18.80 -34.50 -17.20
CA GLU A 472 -19.22 -33.31 -16.45
C GLU A 472 -18.34 -33.01 -15.22
N ILE A 473 -17.71 -34.01 -14.61
CA ILE A 473 -17.02 -33.87 -13.32
C ILE A 473 -15.79 -34.78 -13.26
N ILE A 474 -14.67 -34.26 -12.75
CA ILE A 474 -13.53 -35.04 -12.29
C ILE A 474 -13.60 -35.20 -10.77
N THR A 475 -13.62 -36.44 -10.27
CA THR A 475 -13.68 -36.75 -8.85
C THR A 475 -12.38 -37.40 -8.38
N ALA A 476 -11.71 -36.80 -7.40
CA ALA A 476 -10.57 -37.42 -6.72
C ALA A 476 -10.95 -37.96 -5.35
N ASN A 477 -10.63 -39.23 -5.12
CA ASN A 477 -10.91 -39.92 -3.86
C ASN A 477 -9.62 -40.24 -3.09
N SER A 478 -9.70 -40.15 -1.76
CA SER A 478 -8.72 -40.65 -0.80
C SER A 478 -9.33 -41.86 -0.08
N GLY A 479 -8.96 -43.06 -0.52
CA GLY A 479 -9.64 -44.29 -0.13
C GLY A 479 -11.11 -44.31 -0.57
N VAL A 480 -12.02 -44.35 0.39
CA VAL A 480 -13.49 -44.38 0.17
C VAL A 480 -14.10 -42.97 0.19
N GLN A 481 -13.34 -41.95 0.62
CA GLN A 481 -13.86 -40.58 0.74
C GLN A 481 -13.49 -39.73 -0.47
N THR A 482 -14.44 -38.93 -0.95
CA THR A 482 -14.17 -37.91 -1.96
C THR A 482 -13.42 -36.75 -1.34
N ARG A 483 -12.25 -36.44 -1.90
CA ARG A 483 -11.40 -35.34 -1.46
C ARG A 483 -11.82 -34.03 -2.12
N VAL A 484 -11.90 -34.03 -3.45
CA VAL A 484 -12.22 -32.84 -4.25
C VAL A 484 -12.93 -33.26 -5.54
N GLN A 485 -13.86 -32.43 -5.98
CA GLN A 485 -14.56 -32.53 -7.26
C GLN A 485 -14.23 -31.31 -8.11
N VAL A 486 -13.97 -31.52 -9.40
CA VAL A 486 -13.77 -30.46 -10.38
C VAL A 486 -14.88 -30.53 -11.41
N GLY A 487 -15.72 -29.49 -11.49
CA GLY A 487 -16.78 -29.36 -12.49
C GLY A 487 -16.19 -28.97 -13.84
N VAL A 488 -16.49 -29.72 -14.89
CA VAL A 488 -15.93 -29.57 -16.26
C VAL A 488 -17.00 -29.61 -17.37
N TYR A 489 -18.28 -29.46 -17.04
CA TYR A 489 -19.36 -29.48 -18.02
C TYR A 489 -19.37 -28.22 -18.90
N GLY A 490 -19.89 -28.31 -20.14
CA GLY A 490 -19.95 -27.16 -21.07
C GLY A 490 -18.62 -26.76 -21.71
N VAL A 491 -17.55 -27.51 -21.41
CA VAL A 491 -16.27 -27.45 -22.13
C VAL A 491 -16.53 -27.99 -23.54
N LEU A 492 -16.30 -27.16 -24.57
CA LEU A 492 -16.38 -27.60 -25.96
C LEU A 492 -15.35 -28.71 -26.18
N TRP A 493 -15.78 -29.96 -26.13
CA TRP A 493 -15.03 -31.10 -26.64
C TRP A 493 -14.92 -30.94 -28.16
N VAL A 494 -14.01 -30.08 -28.61
CA VAL A 494 -13.57 -30.10 -30.00
C VAL A 494 -12.78 -31.39 -30.14
N LYS A 495 -13.42 -32.40 -30.75
CA LYS A 495 -12.78 -33.64 -31.19
C LYS A 495 -11.69 -33.37 -32.21
#